data_AF-A0A7K2CES9-F1
#
_entry.id   AF-A0A7K2CES9-F1
#
_cell.length_a   1.000
_cell.length_b   1.000
_cell.length_c   1.000
_cell.angle_alpha   90.00
_cell.angle_beta   90.00
_cell.angle_gamma   90.00
#
_symmetry.space_group_name_H-M   'P 1'
#
loop_
_entity.id
_entity.type
_entity.pdbx_description
1 polymer ?
#
loop_
_entity_poly.entity_id
_entity_poly.type
_entity_poly.pdbx_seq_one_letter_code
_entity_poly.pdbx_strand_id
1 'polypeptide(L)'
;MRRPPRWWRIEDLFRILKGYCNVEELRMHSAVRLYRSITLNAVIAWRLLLMTLLGREVPTGPADLLFTEVQLRILRNLAAEHRLPTPNDLAEAVLLVAVLGGYQRGNKRAPPGVEVMWRGCRRLEPCACRWP
;
A
#
# COMPACT_ATOMS: atom_id res chain seq x y z
N MET A 1 15.49 18.00 -3.45
CA MET A 1 15.64 16.54 -3.23
C MET A 1 16.04 15.92 -4.56
N ARG A 2 17.25 15.34 -4.69
CA ARG A 2 17.70 14.69 -5.94
C ARG A 2 16.84 13.44 -6.16
N ARG A 3 16.27 13.25 -7.35
CA ARG A 3 15.60 11.99 -7.69
C ARG A 3 16.66 10.88 -7.63
N PRO A 4 16.47 9.82 -6.84
CA PRO A 4 17.39 8.70 -6.85
C PRO A 4 17.37 8.05 -8.25
N PRO A 5 18.49 7.48 -8.68
CA PRO A 5 18.56 6.84 -9.98
C PRO A 5 17.61 5.63 -10.05
N ARG A 6 17.18 5.26 -11.26
CA ARG A 6 16.04 4.33 -11.46
C ARG A 6 16.23 2.97 -10.80
N TRP A 7 17.46 2.50 -10.64
CA TRP A 7 17.80 1.23 -10.00
C TRP A 7 17.51 1.21 -8.49
N TRP A 8 17.43 2.37 -7.83
CA TRP A 8 17.03 2.44 -6.42
C TRP A 8 15.61 1.91 -6.18
N ARG A 9 14.73 2.03 -7.18
CA ARG A 9 13.36 1.48 -7.10
C ARG A 9 13.39 -0.05 -7.05
N ILE A 10 14.36 -0.68 -7.72
CA ILE A 10 14.54 -2.14 -7.68
C ILE A 10 15.01 -2.56 -6.28
N GLU A 11 15.92 -1.81 -5.67
CA GLU A 11 16.35 -2.05 -4.29
C GLU A 11 15.20 -1.90 -3.29
N ASP A 12 14.38 -0.86 -3.44
CA ASP A 12 13.19 -0.67 -2.59
C ASP A 12 12.20 -1.83 -2.77
N LEU A 13 11.98 -2.30 -4.00
CA LEU A 13 11.14 -3.48 -4.26
C LEU A 13 11.68 -4.71 -3.53
N PHE A 14 12.98 -5.01 -3.64
CA PHE A 14 13.58 -6.15 -2.94
C PHE A 14 13.56 -5.98 -1.43
N ARG A 15 13.73 -4.77 -0.91
CA ARG A 15 13.59 -4.49 0.53
C ARG A 15 12.18 -4.84 1.01
N ILE A 16 11.16 -4.47 0.23
CA ILE A 16 9.76 -4.77 0.56
C ILE A 16 9.50 -6.28 0.50
N LEU A 17 10.00 -6.94 -0.55
CA LEU A 17 9.81 -8.36 -0.78
C LEU A 17 10.41 -9.22 0.34
N LYS A 18 11.62 -8.85 0.80
CA LYS A 18 12.30 -9.53 1.90
C LYS A 18 11.67 -9.21 3.26
N GLY A 19 11.38 -7.94 3.51
CA GLY A 19 10.97 -7.46 4.84
C GLY A 19 9.49 -7.62 5.18
N TYR A 20 8.58 -7.53 4.20
CA TYR A 20 7.13 -7.56 4.47
C TYR A 20 6.42 -8.78 3.88
N CYS A 21 7.00 -9.39 2.84
CA CYS A 21 6.47 -10.63 2.25
C CYS A 21 7.25 -11.87 2.72
N ASN A 22 8.27 -11.69 3.57
CA ASN A 22 9.13 -12.74 4.14
C ASN A 22 9.54 -13.81 3.14
N VAL A 23 9.91 -13.38 1.92
CA VAL A 23 10.14 -14.31 0.81
C VAL A 23 11.29 -15.31 1.09
N GLU A 24 12.24 -14.91 1.93
CA GLU A 24 13.40 -15.72 2.33
C GLU A 24 13.03 -16.80 3.37
N GLU A 25 11.88 -16.66 4.05
CA GLU A 25 11.38 -17.64 5.01
C GLU A 25 10.48 -18.70 4.37
N LEU A 26 10.23 -18.61 3.06
CA LEU A 26 9.40 -19.58 2.33
C LEU A 26 10.09 -20.95 2.27
N ARG A 27 9.70 -21.86 3.17
CA ARG A 27 10.19 -23.25 3.21
C ARG A 27 9.32 -24.22 2.41
N MET A 28 9.08 -23.92 1.14
CA MET A 28 8.28 -24.80 0.29
C MET A 28 9.10 -25.96 -0.27
N HIS A 29 8.61 -27.19 -0.07
CA HIS A 29 9.27 -28.41 -0.54
C HIS A 29 9.26 -28.58 -2.08
N SER A 30 8.52 -27.76 -2.82
CA SER A 30 8.41 -27.84 -4.28
C SER A 30 8.84 -26.52 -4.91
N ALA A 31 9.77 -26.60 -5.87
CA ALA A 31 10.25 -25.45 -6.64
C ALA A 31 9.11 -24.69 -7.34
N VAL A 32 8.09 -25.41 -7.85
CA VAL A 32 6.92 -24.81 -8.49
C VAL A 32 6.10 -23.98 -7.50
N ARG A 33 5.88 -24.50 -6.28
CA ARG A 33 5.13 -23.77 -5.24
C ARG A 33 5.92 -22.56 -4.75
N LEU A 34 7.23 -22.71 -4.60
CA LEU A 34 8.13 -21.61 -4.24
C LEU A 34 8.04 -20.49 -5.28
N TYR A 35 8.19 -20.82 -6.57
CA TYR A 35 8.14 -19.84 -7.66
C TYR A 35 6.80 -19.08 -7.70
N ARG A 36 5.68 -19.81 -7.58
CA ARG A 36 4.35 -19.18 -7.53
C ARG A 36 4.22 -18.19 -6.37
N SER A 37 4.71 -18.57 -5.20
CA SER A 37 4.63 -17.73 -4.00
C SER A 37 5.51 -16.50 -4.09
N ILE A 38 6.74 -16.65 -4.61
CA ILE A 38 7.63 -15.52 -4.91
C ILE A 38 6.97 -14.56 -5.89
N THR A 39 6.34 -15.10 -6.94
CA THR A 39 5.67 -14.29 -7.97
C THR A 39 4.50 -13.49 -7.39
N LEU A 40 3.64 -14.11 -6.57
CA LEU A 40 2.55 -13.41 -5.89
C LEU A 40 3.07 -12.33 -4.93
N ASN A 41 4.09 -12.66 -4.14
CA ASN A 41 4.73 -11.71 -3.24
C ASN A 41 5.38 -10.54 -4.00
N ALA A 42 5.94 -10.77 -5.18
CA ALA A 42 6.50 -9.71 -6.02
C ALA A 42 5.43 -8.73 -6.51
N VAL A 43 4.25 -9.22 -6.89
CA VAL A 43 3.11 -8.37 -7.29
C VAL A 43 2.63 -7.53 -6.10
N ILE A 44 2.53 -8.11 -4.91
CA ILE A 44 2.16 -7.38 -3.68
C ILE A 44 3.20 -6.31 -3.35
N ALA A 45 4.48 -6.66 -3.36
CA ALA A 45 5.57 -5.73 -3.10
C ALA A 45 5.59 -4.56 -4.10
N TRP A 46 5.37 -4.85 -5.38
CA TRP A 46 5.27 -3.83 -6.42
C TRP A 46 4.08 -2.90 -6.18
N ARG A 47 2.92 -3.45 -5.82
CA ARG A 47 1.72 -2.64 -5.54
C ARG A 47 1.93 -1.69 -4.36
N LEU A 48 2.58 -2.14 -3.29
CA LEU A 48 2.95 -1.29 -2.15
C LEU A 48 3.89 -0.16 -2.55
N LEU A 49 4.93 -0.50 -3.32
CA LEU A 49 5.85 0.49 -3.87
C LEU A 49 5.12 1.51 -4.76
N LEU A 50 4.22 1.04 -5.63
CA LEU A 50 3.43 1.87 -6.52
C LEU A 50 2.57 2.88 -5.76
N MET A 51 1.86 2.46 -4.72
CA MET A 51 1.05 3.38 -3.89
C MET A 51 1.90 4.46 -3.22
N THR A 52 3.05 4.08 -2.65
CA THR A 52 3.95 5.06 -2.01
C THR A 52 4.58 6.05 -3.00
N LEU A 53 4.82 5.61 -4.24
CA LEU A 53 5.38 6.47 -5.29
C LEU A 53 4.31 7.38 -5.87
N LEU A 54 3.17 6.85 -6.30
CA LEU A 54 2.12 7.64 -6.94
C LEU A 54 1.48 8.65 -6.01
N GLY A 55 1.31 8.32 -4.71
CA GLY A 55 0.85 9.29 -3.72
C GLY A 55 1.78 10.51 -3.56
N ARG A 56 3.03 10.42 -4.02
CA ARG A 56 4.02 11.52 -4.00
C ARG A 56 4.21 12.17 -5.37
N GLU A 57 4.28 11.36 -6.42
CA GLU A 57 4.57 11.83 -7.78
C GLU A 57 3.33 12.38 -8.49
N VAL A 58 2.14 11.87 -8.19
CA VAL A 58 0.86 12.25 -8.82
C VAL A 58 -0.23 12.45 -7.75
N PRO A 59 -0.05 13.40 -6.82
CA PRO A 59 -0.94 13.54 -5.67
C PRO A 59 -2.38 13.89 -6.05
N THR A 60 -2.57 14.76 -7.06
CA THR A 60 -3.88 15.20 -7.57
C THR A 60 -4.49 14.24 -8.60
N GLY A 61 -3.90 13.05 -8.78
CA GLY A 61 -4.41 12.04 -9.71
C GLY A 61 -5.72 11.43 -9.21
N PRO A 62 -6.47 10.74 -10.09
CA PRO A 62 -7.73 10.13 -9.69
C PRO A 62 -7.47 8.88 -8.83
N ALA A 63 -8.24 8.72 -7.75
CA ALA A 63 -8.02 7.65 -6.77
C ALA A 63 -8.39 6.25 -7.29
N ASP A 64 -9.28 6.19 -8.28
CA ASP A 64 -9.70 4.96 -8.99
C ASP A 64 -8.55 4.27 -9.75
N LEU A 65 -7.46 4.99 -10.03
CA LEU A 65 -6.24 4.44 -10.61
C LEU A 65 -5.63 3.32 -9.76
N LEU A 66 -5.74 3.44 -8.43
CA LEU A 66 -5.18 2.46 -7.50
C LEU A 66 -6.23 1.68 -6.73
N PHE A 67 -7.43 2.22 -6.55
CA PHE A 67 -8.43 1.65 -5.66
C PHE A 67 -9.70 1.30 -6.41
N THR A 68 -10.30 0.17 -6.08
CA THR A 68 -11.63 -0.17 -6.59
C THR A 68 -12.69 0.71 -5.93
N GLU A 69 -13.87 0.83 -6.55
CA GLU A 69 -14.96 1.62 -5.96
C GLU A 69 -15.36 1.12 -4.56
N VAL A 70 -15.27 -0.20 -4.32
CA VAL A 70 -15.50 -0.80 -3.00
C VAL A 70 -14.46 -0.31 -1.99
N GLN A 71 -13.18 -0.31 -2.37
CA GLN A 71 -12.10 0.19 -1.51
C GLN A 71 -12.25 1.69 -1.23
N LEU A 72 -12.60 2.48 -2.25
CA LEU A 72 -12.86 3.91 -2.09
C LEU A 72 -14.02 4.15 -1.13
N ARG A 73 -15.10 3.38 -1.21
CA ARG A 73 -16.22 3.48 -0.26
C ARG A 73 -15.78 3.18 1.18
N ILE A 74 -14.95 2.16 1.40
CA ILE A 74 -14.38 1.88 2.73
C ILE A 74 -13.54 3.07 3.23
N LEU A 75 -12.70 3.65 2.37
CA LEU A 75 -11.87 4.80 2.74
C LEU A 75 -12.71 6.05 3.03
N ARG A 76 -13.80 6.28 2.29
CA ARG A 76 -14.74 7.39 2.56
C ARG A 76 -15.43 7.22 3.91
N ASN A 77 -15.85 6.00 4.25
CA ASN A 77 -16.44 5.70 5.56
C ASN A 77 -15.43 5.93 6.69
N LEU A 78 -14.20 5.44 6.52
CA LEU A 78 -13.10 5.68 7.48
C LEU A 78 -12.83 7.17 7.66
N ALA A 79 -12.85 7.95 6.57
CA ALA A 79 -12.67 9.39 6.63
C ALA A 79 -13.78 10.05 7.47
N ALA A 80 -15.04 9.66 7.26
CA ALA A 80 -16.17 10.16 8.04
C ALA A 80 -16.05 9.83 9.54
N GLU A 81 -15.69 8.58 9.87
CA GLU A 81 -15.51 8.12 11.26
C GLU A 81 -14.42 8.93 12.00
N HIS A 82 -13.30 9.22 11.32
CA HIS A 82 -12.18 9.95 11.89
C HIS A 82 -12.25 11.47 11.68
N ARG A 83 -13.37 12.01 11.14
CA ARG A 83 -13.55 13.43 10.79
C ARG A 83 -12.42 13.97 9.89
N LEU A 84 -12.00 13.15 8.93
CA LEU A 84 -11.01 13.48 7.91
C LEU A 84 -11.71 13.89 6.61
N PRO A 85 -11.04 14.65 5.73
CA PRO A 85 -11.58 14.98 4.42
C PRO A 85 -11.82 13.71 3.59
N THR A 86 -12.92 13.70 2.86
CA THR A 86 -13.26 12.64 1.91
C THR A 86 -12.21 12.59 0.81
N PRO A 87 -11.63 11.41 0.49
CA PRO A 87 -10.58 11.32 -0.50
C PRO A 87 -11.11 11.63 -1.89
N ASN A 88 -10.73 12.79 -2.43
CA ASN A 88 -11.03 13.17 -3.81
C ASN A 88 -9.84 12.87 -4.73
N ASP A 89 -8.63 12.93 -4.19
CA ASP A 89 -7.40 12.70 -4.93
C ASP A 89 -6.63 11.46 -4.43
N LEU A 90 -5.63 11.06 -5.22
CA LEU A 90 -4.83 9.88 -4.97
C LEU A 90 -4.00 10.00 -3.68
N ALA A 91 -3.51 11.21 -3.36
CA ALA A 91 -2.74 11.45 -2.15
C ALA A 91 -3.58 11.23 -0.89
N GLU A 92 -4.81 11.74 -0.84
CA GLU A 92 -5.73 11.55 0.26
C GLU A 92 -6.13 10.08 0.41
N ALA A 93 -6.42 9.40 -0.70
CA ALA A 93 -6.74 7.97 -0.66
C ALA A 93 -5.57 7.14 -0.10
N VAL A 94 -4.35 7.36 -0.60
CA VAL A 94 -3.13 6.70 -0.10
C VAL A 94 -2.87 7.04 1.38
N LEU A 95 -3.11 8.29 1.79
CA LEU A 95 -2.96 8.70 3.18
C LEU A 95 -3.97 7.98 4.10
N LEU A 96 -5.22 7.83 3.67
CA LEU A 96 -6.23 7.09 4.44
C LEU A 96 -5.89 5.60 4.57
N VAL A 97 -5.29 4.99 3.54
CA VAL A 97 -4.73 3.64 3.67
C VAL A 97 -3.65 3.60 4.74
N ALA A 98 -2.75 4.58 4.77
CA ALA A 98 -1.74 4.66 5.81
C ALA A 98 -2.36 4.84 7.20
N VAL A 99 -3.40 5.68 7.35
CA VAL A 99 -4.14 5.88 8.60
C VAL A 99 -4.77 4.57 9.07
N LEU A 100 -5.38 3.81 8.16
CA LEU A 100 -5.91 2.48 8.43
C LEU A 100 -4.80 1.54 8.93
N GLY A 101 -3.57 1.72 8.45
CA GLY A 101 -2.37 1.00 8.91
C GLY A 101 -1.74 1.51 10.21
N GLY A 102 -2.31 2.55 10.84
CA GLY A 102 -1.82 3.15 12.09
C GLY A 102 -0.97 4.42 11.92
N TYR A 103 -0.92 4.99 10.71
CA TYR A 103 -0.26 6.28 10.49
C TYR A 103 -1.05 7.40 11.16
N GLN A 104 -0.42 8.13 12.10
CA GLN A 104 -1.02 9.33 12.67
C GLN A 104 -0.59 10.56 11.86
N ARG A 105 -1.55 11.41 11.53
CA ARG A 105 -1.31 12.64 10.76
C ARG A 105 -0.70 13.71 11.66
N GLY A 106 0.34 14.40 11.18
CA GLY A 106 0.95 15.52 11.90
C GLY A 106 1.83 16.36 10.99
N ASN A 107 1.90 17.67 11.26
CA ASN A 107 2.58 18.66 10.40
C ASN A 107 4.08 18.42 10.17
N LYS A 108 4.74 17.61 11.01
CA LYS A 108 6.19 17.33 10.94
C LYS A 108 6.51 15.87 10.62
N ARG A 109 5.51 15.04 10.28
CA ARG A 109 5.77 13.62 10.04
C ARG A 109 6.26 13.37 8.62
N ALA A 110 7.19 12.43 8.52
CA ALA A 110 7.61 11.89 7.24
C ALA A 110 6.40 11.30 6.48
N PRO A 111 6.45 11.28 5.13
CA PRO A 111 5.43 10.62 4.34
C PRO A 111 5.29 9.14 4.75
N PRO A 112 4.11 8.53 4.55
CA PRO A 112 3.86 7.17 4.98
C PRO A 112 4.91 6.20 4.39
N GLY A 113 5.46 5.38 5.28
CA GLY A 113 6.42 4.33 4.93
C GLY A 113 5.72 3.06 4.44
N VAL A 114 6.49 2.12 3.90
CA VAL A 114 5.90 0.90 3.31
C VAL A 114 5.24 0.00 4.37
N GLU A 115 5.74 -0.01 5.60
CA GLU A 115 5.15 -0.80 6.69
C GLU A 115 3.70 -0.41 7.00
N VAL A 116 3.45 0.89 7.18
CA VAL A 116 2.09 1.38 7.46
C VAL A 116 1.18 1.16 6.26
N MET A 117 1.70 1.27 5.03
CA MET A 117 0.96 0.93 3.82
C MET A 117 0.61 -0.55 3.76
N TRP A 118 1.54 -1.45 4.07
CA TRP A 118 1.29 -2.89 4.09
C TRP A 118 0.20 -3.26 5.09
N ARG A 119 0.27 -2.72 6.32
CA ARG A 119 -0.78 -2.92 7.34
C ARG A 119 -2.13 -2.37 6.88
N GLY A 120 -2.13 -1.18 6.27
CA GLY A 120 -3.32 -0.53 5.73
C GLY A 120 -3.98 -1.35 4.63
N CYS A 121 -3.22 -1.81 3.64
CA CYS A 121 -3.75 -2.63 2.54
C CYS A 121 -4.38 -3.92 3.06
N ARG A 122 -3.73 -4.61 4.00
CA ARG A 122 -4.29 -5.84 4.59
C ARG A 122 -5.62 -5.61 5.32
N ARG A 123 -5.85 -4.42 5.85
CA ARG A 123 -7.12 -4.03 6.50
C ARG A 123 -8.15 -3.50 5.50
N LEU A 124 -7.69 -2.98 4.36
CA LEU A 124 -8.55 -2.47 3.29
C LEU A 124 -9.12 -3.61 2.42
N GLU A 125 -8.46 -4.76 2.39
CA GLU A 125 -9.01 -5.95 1.74
C GLU A 125 -10.43 -6.19 2.26
N PRO A 126 -11.45 -6.13 1.38
CA PRO A 126 -12.82 -6.33 1.82
C PRO A 126 -12.90 -7.70 2.48
N CYS A 127 -13.18 -7.72 3.78
CA CYS A 127 -13.52 -8.95 4.46
C CYS A 127 -14.74 -9.53 3.73
N ALA A 128 -14.56 -10.59 2.97
CA ALA A 128 -15.64 -11.29 2.27
C ALA A 128 -16.79 -11.70 3.21
N CYS A 129 -16.55 -11.73 4.53
CA CYS A 129 -17.53 -12.06 5.56
C CYS A 129 -18.17 -10.85 6.28
N ARG A 130 -17.87 -9.60 5.89
CA ARG A 130 -18.32 -8.38 6.60
C ARG A 130 -19.11 -7.43 5.69
N TRP A 131 -19.93 -7.98 4.80
CA TRP A 131 -20.97 -7.21 4.12
C TRP A 131 -22.32 -7.92 4.36
N PRO A 132 -23.39 -7.18 4.72
CA PRO A 132 -24.71 -7.76 4.96
C PRO A 132 -25.31 -8.39 3.69
#